data_AF-A0AA36MT47-F1
#
_entry.id   AF-A0AA36MT47-F1
#
_cell.length_a   1.000
_cell.length_b   1.000
_cell.length_c   1.000
_cell.angle_alpha   90.00
_cell.angle_beta   90.00
_cell.angle_gamma   90.00
#
_symmetry.space_group_name_H-M   'P 1'
#
loop_
_entity.id
_entity.type
_entity.pdbx_description
1 polymer ?
#
loop_
_entity_poly.entity_id
_entity_poly.type
_entity_poly.pdbx_seq_one_letter_code
_entity_poly.pdbx_strand_id
1 'polypeptide(L)'
;MGCAGSAAAKYEPKCSEEGQAVQAEPCGEWRVEESANEWTPIAQDVGKQLLDAFYGGELEAVYSTEEGSYHVDFYNQLQTHHETGRQCRIAWFGAEETAAEEPTRPEVYLGGEWLIEEEGAWRCLDPEISAQLLVAWYCGEQLLHYELQGRSYEVDLTVWEQKDVETGQRRRIVWNSSDPDDARGSVASTDASEDAPDVPPWLDPGEEAERQLFAALESKQPVVRYMVNGCEFEVDTVNMIQTNLSTGERWMIAVEGEALGLGLIRGSRSRAVGRSMEPAMRRHG
;
A
#
# COMPACT_ATOMS: atom_id res chain seq x y z
N MET A 1 19.54 -60.96 44.70
CA MET A 1 19.57 -59.68 45.44
C MET A 1 20.83 -58.93 45.03
N GLY A 2 20.71 -57.62 44.73
CA GLY A 2 21.84 -56.70 44.54
C GLY A 2 22.18 -56.39 43.08
N CYS A 3 21.46 -55.45 42.48
CA CYS A 3 21.64 -54.98 41.10
C CYS A 3 22.71 -53.88 40.98
N ALA A 4 23.29 -53.90 39.78
CA ALA A 4 24.21 -52.99 39.07
C ALA A 4 24.22 -51.49 39.46
N GLY A 5 25.42 -50.92 39.37
CA GLY A 5 25.71 -49.49 39.47
C GLY A 5 25.45 -48.72 38.17
N SER A 6 25.07 -47.44 38.33
CA SER A 6 24.88 -46.48 37.25
C SER A 6 25.90 -45.36 37.36
N ALA A 7 26.59 -45.08 36.25
CA ALA A 7 27.51 -43.96 36.09
C ALA A 7 26.72 -42.66 35.85
N ALA A 8 27.03 -41.62 36.61
CA ALA A 8 26.50 -40.27 36.42
C ALA A 8 27.36 -39.52 35.39
N ALA A 9 26.79 -39.23 34.22
CA ALA A 9 27.37 -38.30 33.27
C ALA A 9 27.00 -36.87 33.69
N LYS A 10 28.01 -36.02 33.94
CA LYS A 10 27.85 -34.57 34.12
C LYS A 10 27.47 -33.95 32.78
N TYR A 11 26.29 -33.34 32.72
CA TYR A 11 25.86 -32.51 31.60
C TYR A 11 26.30 -31.07 31.88
N GLU A 12 27.23 -30.54 31.08
CA GLU A 12 27.54 -29.10 31.07
C GLU A 12 26.63 -28.42 30.04
N PRO A 13 25.80 -27.43 30.44
CA PRO A 13 24.99 -26.69 29.50
C PRO A 13 25.90 -25.78 28.66
N LYS A 14 25.97 -26.04 27.35
CA LYS A 14 26.54 -25.10 26.39
C LYS A 14 25.64 -23.86 26.34
N CYS A 15 26.16 -22.73 26.79
CA CYS A 15 25.60 -21.41 26.58
C CYS A 15 25.74 -21.09 25.08
N SER A 16 24.63 -21.17 24.34
CA SER A 16 24.57 -20.74 22.94
C SER A 16 24.45 -19.21 22.93
N GLU A 17 25.53 -18.51 22.56
CA GLU A 17 25.47 -17.09 22.18
C GLU A 17 24.78 -17.00 20.82
N GLU A 18 23.45 -16.96 20.81
CA GLU A 18 22.67 -16.54 19.65
C GLU A 18 22.80 -15.02 19.55
N GLY A 19 23.43 -14.55 18.47
CA GLY A 19 23.63 -13.13 18.19
C GLY A 19 22.29 -12.40 18.10
N GLN A 20 21.95 -11.66 19.16
CA GLN A 20 20.89 -10.67 19.13
C GLN A 20 21.26 -9.63 18.06
N ALA A 21 20.57 -9.68 16.92
CA ALA A 21 20.52 -8.57 16.01
C ALA A 21 19.98 -7.37 16.80
N VAL A 22 20.87 -6.45 17.14
CA VAL A 22 20.50 -5.16 17.74
C VAL A 22 19.67 -4.45 16.67
N GLN A 23 18.35 -4.49 16.80
CA GLN A 23 17.47 -3.65 16.00
C GLN A 23 17.83 -2.21 16.37
N ALA A 24 18.37 -1.47 15.40
CA ALA A 24 18.61 -0.05 15.59
C ALA A 24 17.26 0.60 15.93
N GLU A 25 17.18 1.24 17.09
CA GLU A 25 15.97 1.99 17.46
C GLU A 25 15.74 3.07 16.38
N PRO A 26 14.50 3.25 15.89
CA PRO A 26 14.21 4.28 14.91
C PRO A 26 14.61 5.63 15.50
N CYS A 27 15.59 6.28 14.88
CA CYS A 27 16.04 7.59 15.31
C CYS A 27 15.17 8.65 14.62
N GLY A 28 14.50 9.49 15.40
CA GLY A 28 13.66 10.60 14.93
C GLY A 28 12.86 11.24 16.07
N GLU A 29 12.04 12.24 15.74
CA GLU A 29 11.14 12.89 16.70
C GLU A 29 9.79 13.25 16.06
N TRP A 30 8.74 13.14 16.86
CA TRP A 30 7.42 13.64 16.48
C TRP A 30 7.37 15.15 16.68
N ARG A 31 6.79 15.88 15.72
CA ARG A 31 6.58 17.33 15.82
C ARG A 31 5.12 17.68 15.51
N VAL A 32 4.64 18.76 16.11
CA VAL A 32 3.32 19.35 15.87
C VAL A 32 3.47 20.73 15.22
N GLU A 33 2.63 21.03 14.23
CA GLU A 33 2.57 22.35 13.60
C GLU A 33 1.68 23.30 14.43
N GLU A 34 2.28 24.10 15.31
CA GLU A 34 1.55 25.04 16.18
C GLU A 34 1.11 26.30 15.45
N SER A 35 1.93 26.75 14.49
CA SER A 35 1.68 27.88 13.59
C SER A 35 2.19 27.53 12.18
N ALA A 36 1.78 28.30 11.16
CA ALA A 36 2.08 27.95 9.77
C ALA A 36 3.59 27.82 9.52
N ASN A 37 4.04 26.61 9.22
CA ASN A 37 5.44 26.21 9.05
C ASN A 37 6.30 26.23 10.33
N GLU A 38 5.70 26.32 11.51
CA GLU A 38 6.38 26.22 12.81
C GLU A 38 6.10 24.87 13.44
N TRP A 39 7.11 23.99 13.39
CA TRP A 39 7.04 22.63 13.92
C TRP A 39 7.74 22.54 15.27
N THR A 40 6.97 22.31 16.33
CA THR A 40 7.46 22.16 17.70
C THR A 40 7.65 20.68 18.02
N PRO A 41 8.81 20.26 18.54
CA PRO A 41 9.04 18.88 18.94
C PRO A 41 8.17 18.49 20.14
N ILE A 42 7.57 17.31 20.04
CA ILE A 42 6.82 16.69 21.13
C ILE A 42 7.83 16.07 22.12
N ALA A 43 7.50 16.10 23.42
CA ALA A 43 8.34 15.49 24.46
C ALA A 43 8.71 14.03 24.12
N GLN A 44 9.96 13.65 24.38
CA GLN A 44 10.53 12.38 23.89
C GLN A 44 9.77 11.13 24.38
N ASP A 45 9.28 11.15 25.61
CA ASP A 45 8.51 10.06 26.21
C ASP A 45 7.14 9.88 25.55
N VAL A 46 6.48 11.00 25.19
CA VAL A 46 5.26 11.00 24.39
C VAL A 46 5.55 10.56 22.96
N GLY A 47 6.62 11.08 22.37
CA GLY A 47 7.07 10.70 21.03
C GLY A 47 7.31 9.19 20.92
N LYS A 48 7.89 8.57 21.96
CA LYS A 48 8.04 7.11 22.03
C LYS A 48 6.70 6.38 22.07
N GLN A 49 5.74 6.85 22.86
CA GLN A 49 4.40 6.25 22.91
C GLN A 49 3.70 6.31 21.55
N LEU A 50 3.79 7.46 20.86
CA LEU A 50 3.22 7.62 19.52
C LEU A 50 3.92 6.72 18.49
N LEU A 51 5.23 6.57 18.60
CA LEU A 51 6.02 5.70 17.72
C LEU A 51 5.65 4.22 17.91
N ASP A 52 5.51 3.79 19.17
CA ASP A 52 5.10 2.42 19.52
C ASP A 52 3.68 2.12 18.99
N ALA A 53 2.74 3.06 19.14
CA ALA A 53 1.37 2.93 18.60
C ALA A 53 1.37 2.87 17.05
N PHE A 54 2.13 3.74 16.40
CA PHE A 54 2.24 3.79 14.94
C PHE A 54 2.81 2.49 14.36
N TYR A 55 3.94 1.99 14.89
CA TYR A 55 4.50 0.71 14.45
C TYR A 55 3.71 -0.50 14.93
N GLY A 56 2.86 -0.34 15.94
CA GLY A 56 1.86 -1.32 16.35
C GLY A 56 0.71 -1.48 15.36
N GLY A 57 0.61 -0.60 14.35
CA GLY A 57 -0.48 -0.58 13.38
C GLY A 57 -1.76 0.05 13.91
N GLU A 58 -1.68 0.83 14.99
CA GLU A 58 -2.81 1.62 15.46
C GLU A 58 -3.07 2.79 14.49
N LEU A 59 -4.34 3.12 14.26
CA LEU A 59 -4.73 4.26 13.42
C LEU A 59 -4.84 5.56 14.21
N GLU A 60 -5.01 5.44 15.52
CA GLU A 60 -5.23 6.56 16.43
C GLU A 60 -4.49 6.32 17.75
N ALA A 61 -4.10 7.38 18.44
CA ALA A 61 -3.50 7.33 19.78
C ALA A 61 -4.00 8.48 20.65
N VAL A 62 -3.93 8.32 21.98
CA VAL A 62 -4.23 9.38 22.93
C VAL A 62 -3.05 9.56 23.87
N TYR A 63 -2.62 10.81 24.07
CA TYR A 63 -1.61 11.15 25.06
C TYR A 63 -2.03 12.37 25.89
N SER A 64 -1.40 12.54 27.05
CA SER A 64 -1.68 13.66 27.94
C SER A 64 -0.39 14.37 28.32
N THR A 65 -0.44 15.69 28.37
CA THR A 65 0.63 16.58 28.86
C THR A 65 0.11 17.40 30.03
N GLU A 66 0.93 18.29 30.58
CA GLU A 66 0.49 19.28 31.58
C GLU A 66 -0.56 20.27 31.02
N GLU A 67 -0.59 20.45 29.69
CA GLU A 67 -1.49 21.39 29.01
C GLU A 67 -2.85 20.79 28.68
N GLY A 68 -2.95 19.46 28.58
CA GLY A 68 -4.21 18.79 28.28
C GLY A 68 -4.05 17.37 27.72
N SER A 69 -5.17 16.80 27.28
CA SER A 69 -5.19 15.52 26.56
C SER A 69 -5.38 15.74 25.07
N TYR A 70 -4.69 14.96 24.26
CA TYR A 70 -4.70 15.08 22.81
C TYR A 70 -5.01 13.72 22.17
N HIS A 71 -5.87 13.74 21.17
CA HIS A 71 -6.15 12.62 20.28
C HIS A 71 -5.33 12.81 19.00
N VAL A 72 -4.66 11.75 18.54
CA VAL A 72 -3.83 11.73 17.34
C VAL A 72 -4.47 10.76 16.35
N ASP A 73 -4.67 11.23 15.13
CA ASP A 73 -5.09 10.44 13.97
C ASP A 73 -3.89 10.33 13.03
N PHE A 74 -3.29 9.13 12.99
CA PHE A 74 -2.09 8.89 12.20
C PHE A 74 -2.37 8.89 10.70
N TYR A 75 -3.59 8.54 10.29
CA TYR A 75 -3.97 8.48 8.88
C TYR A 75 -4.09 9.89 8.30
N ASN A 76 -4.81 10.77 9.00
CA ASN A 76 -4.98 12.17 8.57
C ASN A 76 -3.81 13.08 8.97
N GLN A 77 -2.85 12.58 9.75
CA GLN A 77 -1.74 13.34 10.32
C GLN A 77 -2.23 14.55 11.12
N LEU A 78 -3.24 14.33 11.95
CA LEU A 78 -3.89 15.36 12.76
C LEU A 78 -3.78 15.03 14.25
N GLN A 79 -3.61 16.10 15.03
CA GLN A 79 -3.73 16.08 16.47
C GLN A 79 -4.88 17.00 16.88
N THR A 80 -5.78 16.51 17.72
CA THR A 80 -6.92 17.26 18.26
C THR A 80 -6.78 17.39 19.77
N HIS A 81 -6.74 18.62 20.27
CA HIS A 81 -6.80 18.88 21.71
C HIS A 81 -8.22 18.57 22.23
N HIS A 82 -8.34 17.62 23.16
CA HIS A 82 -9.62 17.07 23.58
C HIS A 82 -10.57 18.12 24.20
N GLU A 83 -10.06 19.05 25.01
CA GLU A 83 -10.91 20.06 25.67
C GLU A 83 -11.31 21.23 24.77
N THR A 84 -10.39 21.71 23.92
CA THR A 84 -10.60 22.91 23.10
C THR A 84 -11.11 22.59 21.69
N GLY A 85 -10.97 21.33 21.25
CA GLY A 85 -11.25 20.91 19.88
C GLY A 85 -10.27 21.47 18.85
N ARG A 86 -9.20 22.17 19.28
CA ARG A 86 -8.19 22.72 18.37
C ARG A 86 -7.45 21.59 17.66
N GLN A 87 -7.31 21.71 16.35
CA GLN A 87 -6.59 20.76 15.51
C GLN A 87 -5.27 21.36 15.02
N CYS A 88 -4.22 20.54 15.04
CA CYS A 88 -2.89 20.83 14.50
C CYS A 88 -2.40 19.65 13.66
N ARG A 89 -1.46 19.88 12.74
CA ARG A 89 -0.82 18.79 12.00
C ARG A 89 0.27 18.16 12.84
N ILE A 90 0.47 16.86 12.69
CA ILE A 90 1.50 16.09 13.39
C ILE A 90 2.26 15.22 12.40
N ALA A 91 3.59 15.16 12.52
CA ALA A 91 4.43 14.39 11.63
C ALA A 91 5.68 13.84 12.34
N TRP A 92 6.17 12.69 11.86
CA TRP A 92 7.43 12.10 12.30
C TRP A 92 8.58 12.62 11.43
N PHE A 93 9.63 13.12 12.06
CA PHE A 93 10.85 13.58 11.41
C PHE A 93 11.97 12.57 11.74
N GLY A 94 12.47 11.86 10.72
CA GLY A 94 13.62 10.96 10.89
C GLY A 94 14.89 11.72 11.30
N ALA A 95 15.81 11.04 11.98
CA ALA A 95 17.04 11.64 12.53
C ALA A 95 18.14 11.95 11.51
N GLU A 96 17.92 11.75 10.22
CA GLU A 96 18.85 12.08 9.14
C GLU A 96 18.28 13.24 8.32
N GLU A 97 19.01 14.29 7.95
CA GLU A 97 20.41 14.63 8.10
C GLU A 97 20.46 16.17 7.98
N THR A 98 21.31 16.85 8.74
CA THR A 98 21.46 18.32 8.74
C THR A 98 22.09 18.85 7.43
N ALA A 99 21.40 18.70 6.30
CA ALA A 99 21.71 19.37 5.04
C ALA A 99 20.40 19.86 4.42
N ALA A 100 20.39 21.13 4.06
CA ALA A 100 19.22 21.84 3.56
C ALA A 100 18.88 21.41 2.13
N GLU A 101 18.24 20.26 1.99
CA GLU A 101 17.40 19.97 0.83
C GLU A 101 15.95 20.25 1.24
N GLU A 102 15.23 20.99 0.39
CA GLU A 102 13.81 21.28 0.58
C GLU A 102 13.07 19.98 0.90
N PRO A 103 12.10 19.98 1.83
CA PRO A 103 11.37 18.78 2.19
C PRO A 103 10.78 18.18 0.91
N THR A 104 11.36 17.08 0.44
CA THR A 104 10.80 16.29 -0.65
C THR A 104 9.43 15.87 -0.16
N ARG A 105 8.38 16.39 -0.81
CA ARG A 105 6.99 16.07 -0.51
C ARG A 105 6.90 14.53 -0.36
N PRO A 106 6.19 14.00 0.65
CA PRO A 106 6.08 12.56 0.82
C PRO A 106 5.61 11.94 -0.51
N GLU A 107 6.46 11.12 -1.11
CA GLU A 107 6.12 10.39 -2.32
C GLU A 107 5.06 9.36 -1.92
N VAL A 108 3.79 9.69 -2.15
CA VAL A 108 2.68 8.76 -1.96
C VAL A 108 2.78 7.72 -3.08
N TYR A 109 3.37 6.58 -2.77
CA TYR A 109 3.54 5.50 -3.72
C TYR A 109 2.27 4.63 -3.76
N LEU A 110 1.51 4.73 -4.86
CA LEU A 110 0.19 4.14 -5.02
C LEU A 110 0.20 2.79 -5.77
N GLY A 111 1.37 2.15 -5.85
CA GLY A 111 1.53 0.85 -6.52
C GLY A 111 1.38 0.91 -8.05
N GLY A 112 1.73 2.04 -8.64
CA GLY A 112 1.72 2.25 -10.09
C GLY A 112 1.88 3.71 -10.48
N GLU A 113 1.91 3.96 -11.78
CA GLU A 113 2.05 5.29 -12.38
C GLU A 113 1.14 5.44 -13.61
N TRP A 114 0.58 6.65 -13.78
CA TRP A 114 -0.15 6.98 -15.00
C TRP A 114 0.85 7.34 -16.10
N LEU A 115 0.69 6.68 -17.26
CA LEU A 115 1.47 6.95 -18.46
C LEU A 115 0.60 7.65 -19.50
N ILE A 116 1.20 8.55 -20.27
CA ILE A 116 0.60 9.22 -21.42
C ILE A 116 1.41 8.96 -22.69
N GLU A 117 0.72 8.78 -23.82
CA GLU A 117 1.35 8.63 -25.12
C GLU A 117 1.72 10.00 -25.71
N GLU A 118 3.02 10.25 -25.85
CA GLU A 118 3.58 11.42 -26.54
C GLU A 118 4.52 10.95 -27.66
N GLU A 119 4.26 11.40 -28.89
CA GLU A 119 5.13 11.12 -30.05
C GLU A 119 5.43 9.63 -30.28
N GLY A 120 4.49 8.75 -29.89
CA GLY A 120 4.63 7.29 -30.01
C GLY A 120 5.42 6.62 -28.88
N ALA A 121 5.73 7.34 -27.80
CA ALA A 121 6.33 6.81 -26.59
C ALA A 121 5.41 7.04 -25.37
N TRP A 122 5.40 6.09 -24.44
CA TRP A 122 4.73 6.25 -23.15
C TRP A 122 5.65 7.02 -22.18
N ARG A 123 5.10 8.03 -21.51
CA ARG A 123 5.81 8.83 -20.52
C ARG A 123 4.99 8.93 -19.24
N CYS A 124 5.66 8.94 -18.11
CA CYS A 124 5.02 9.14 -16.82
C CYS A 124 4.43 10.54 -16.76
N LEU A 125 3.19 10.64 -16.29
CA LEU A 125 2.58 11.92 -15.95
C LEU A 125 3.22 12.49 -14.70
N ASP A 126 3.07 13.81 -14.52
CA ASP A 126 3.46 14.48 -13.30
C ASP A 126 2.80 13.80 -12.08
N PRO A 127 3.52 13.62 -10.94
CA PRO A 127 2.97 12.93 -9.77
C PRO A 127 1.69 13.57 -9.22
N GLU A 128 1.57 14.90 -9.27
CA GLU A 128 0.39 15.60 -8.78
C GLU A 128 -0.83 15.30 -9.67
N ILE A 129 -0.64 15.29 -10.98
CA ILE A 129 -1.68 14.92 -11.96
C ILE A 129 -2.03 13.43 -11.85
N SER A 130 -1.03 12.57 -11.65
CA SER A 130 -1.23 11.13 -11.46
C SER A 130 -2.09 10.84 -10.22
N ALA A 131 -1.85 11.57 -9.12
CA ALA A 131 -2.67 11.47 -7.91
C ALA A 131 -4.10 11.93 -8.15
N GLN A 132 -4.31 13.06 -8.87
CA GLN A 132 -5.65 13.53 -9.23
C GLN A 132 -6.41 12.52 -10.10
N LEU A 133 -5.75 11.94 -11.10
CA LEU A 133 -6.33 10.90 -11.96
C LEU A 133 -6.72 9.67 -11.16
N LEU A 134 -5.87 9.24 -10.23
CA LEU A 134 -6.16 8.09 -9.40
C LEU A 134 -7.39 8.34 -8.50
N VAL A 135 -7.47 9.50 -7.85
CA VAL A 135 -8.62 9.87 -7.03
C VAL A 135 -9.90 9.92 -7.87
N ALA A 136 -9.87 10.58 -9.03
CA ALA A 136 -11.02 10.68 -9.92
C ALA A 136 -11.50 9.28 -10.37
N TRP A 137 -10.57 8.39 -10.72
CA TRP A 137 -10.88 7.01 -11.08
C TRP A 137 -11.50 6.21 -9.93
N TYR A 138 -10.92 6.26 -8.73
CA TYR A 138 -11.48 5.59 -7.55
C TYR A 138 -12.86 6.13 -7.15
N CYS A 139 -13.10 7.42 -7.35
CA CYS A 139 -14.40 8.05 -7.12
C CYS A 139 -15.44 7.73 -8.22
N GLY A 140 -15.06 7.01 -9.28
CA GLY A 140 -15.93 6.69 -10.40
C GLY A 140 -16.29 7.90 -11.27
N GLU A 141 -15.44 8.93 -11.27
CA GLU A 141 -15.60 10.07 -12.17
C GLU A 141 -15.32 9.63 -13.62
N GLN A 142 -16.09 10.18 -14.56
CA GLN A 142 -15.91 9.90 -16.00
C GLN A 142 -14.99 10.91 -16.67
N LEU A 143 -14.97 12.14 -16.14
CA LEU A 143 -14.23 13.26 -16.70
C LEU A 143 -13.45 13.96 -15.59
N LEU A 144 -12.16 14.22 -15.83
CA LEU A 144 -11.30 15.03 -14.98
C LEU A 144 -10.79 16.24 -15.77
N HIS A 145 -10.84 17.44 -15.18
CA HIS A 145 -10.22 18.64 -15.73
C HIS A 145 -9.03 19.06 -14.88
N TYR A 146 -7.90 19.36 -15.51
CA TYR A 146 -6.74 19.91 -14.81
C TYR A 146 -5.97 20.91 -15.67
N GLU A 147 -5.10 21.69 -15.04
CA GLU A 147 -4.24 22.68 -15.70
C GLU A 147 -2.76 22.32 -15.49
N LEU A 148 -1.99 22.31 -16.57
CA LEU A 148 -0.55 22.05 -16.52
C LEU A 148 0.18 23.08 -17.38
N GLN A 149 1.06 23.86 -16.76
CA GLN A 149 1.87 24.90 -17.42
C GLN A 149 1.03 25.91 -18.23
N GLY A 150 -0.11 26.33 -17.67
CA GLY A 150 -1.00 27.31 -18.32
C GLY A 150 -1.86 26.75 -19.45
N ARG A 151 -1.94 25.42 -19.60
CA ARG A 151 -2.82 24.75 -20.56
C ARG A 151 -3.85 23.91 -19.84
N SER A 152 -5.10 23.96 -20.29
CA SER A 152 -6.19 23.14 -19.77
C SER A 152 -6.31 21.81 -20.51
N TYR A 153 -6.45 20.73 -19.75
CA TYR A 153 -6.66 19.39 -20.26
C TYR A 153 -7.95 18.81 -19.67
N GLU A 154 -8.66 18.04 -20.49
CA GLU A 154 -9.81 17.23 -20.12
C GLU A 154 -9.43 15.76 -20.32
N VAL A 155 -9.59 14.94 -19.29
CA VAL A 155 -9.34 13.50 -19.37
C VAL A 155 -10.66 12.77 -19.27
N ASP A 156 -10.95 11.93 -20.26
CA ASP A 156 -12.05 10.98 -20.26
C ASP A 156 -11.53 9.62 -19.78
N LEU A 157 -11.90 9.28 -18.55
CA LEU A 157 -11.51 8.04 -17.87
C LEU A 157 -12.30 6.83 -18.37
N THR A 158 -13.35 7.04 -19.15
CA THR A 158 -14.15 5.96 -19.76
C THR A 158 -13.46 5.39 -20.98
N VAL A 159 -12.82 6.25 -21.78
CA VAL A 159 -12.08 5.86 -23.00
C VAL A 159 -10.56 5.95 -22.86
N TRP A 160 -10.07 6.40 -21.70
CA TRP A 160 -8.65 6.57 -21.39
C TRP A 160 -7.93 7.53 -22.35
N GLU A 161 -8.55 8.69 -22.61
CA GLU A 161 -7.99 9.74 -23.47
C GLU A 161 -7.88 11.08 -22.73
N GLN A 162 -6.74 11.73 -22.84
CA GLN A 162 -6.57 13.15 -22.54
C GLN A 162 -6.81 13.97 -23.81
N LYS A 163 -7.50 15.10 -23.67
CA LYS A 163 -7.71 16.10 -24.70
C LYS A 163 -7.21 17.46 -24.24
N ASP A 164 -6.30 18.05 -25.00
CA ASP A 164 -5.94 19.46 -24.86
C ASP A 164 -7.14 20.32 -25.28
N VAL A 165 -7.63 21.16 -24.37
CA VAL A 165 -8.86 21.94 -24.56
C VAL A 165 -8.68 23.01 -25.62
N GLU A 166 -7.49 23.58 -25.75
CA GLU A 166 -7.20 24.67 -26.69
C GLU A 166 -6.98 24.14 -28.11
N THR A 167 -6.20 23.07 -28.26
CA THR A 167 -5.81 22.53 -29.57
C THR A 167 -6.74 21.42 -30.06
N GLY A 168 -7.49 20.79 -29.15
CA GLY A 168 -8.30 19.60 -29.42
C GLY A 168 -7.48 18.33 -29.65
N GLN A 169 -6.15 18.39 -29.51
CA GLN A 169 -5.28 17.22 -29.64
C GLN A 169 -5.62 16.18 -28.57
N ARG A 170 -5.68 14.92 -28.97
CA ARG A 170 -5.94 13.79 -28.07
C ARG A 170 -4.73 12.90 -27.90
N ARG A 171 -4.57 12.34 -26.71
CA ARG A 171 -3.50 11.42 -26.33
C ARG A 171 -4.08 10.31 -25.46
N ARG A 172 -3.60 9.08 -25.63
CA ARG A 172 -4.02 7.95 -24.80
C ARG A 172 -3.31 8.03 -23.44
N ILE A 173 -4.00 7.61 -22.40
CA ILE A 173 -3.44 7.41 -21.06
C ILE A 173 -3.63 5.96 -20.62
N VAL A 174 -2.79 5.48 -19.72
CA VAL A 174 -2.90 4.12 -19.16
C VAL A 174 -2.33 4.08 -17.75
N TRP A 175 -2.93 3.29 -16.86
CA TRP A 175 -2.36 2.99 -15.56
C TRP A 175 -1.38 1.83 -15.69
N ASN A 176 -0.12 2.06 -15.33
CA ASN A 176 0.88 1.02 -15.22
C ASN A 176 1.01 0.61 -13.75
N SER A 177 0.51 -0.58 -13.41
CA SER A 177 0.59 -1.15 -12.05
C SER A 177 1.90 -1.88 -11.74
N SER A 178 2.86 -1.85 -12.66
CA SER A 178 4.16 -2.48 -12.46
C SER A 178 4.96 -1.66 -11.43
N ASP A 179 5.64 -2.33 -10.50
CA ASP A 179 6.56 -1.67 -9.59
C ASP A 179 7.60 -0.87 -10.42
N PRO A 180 7.85 0.43 -10.14
CA PRO A 180 8.80 1.26 -10.87
C PRO A 180 10.21 0.72 -10.73
N ASP A 181 10.47 -0.09 -9.71
CA ASP A 181 11.72 -0.84 -9.54
C ASP A 181 11.94 -1.88 -10.64
N ASP A 182 10.88 -2.47 -11.22
CA ASP A 182 10.98 -3.35 -12.38
C ASP A 182 11.13 -2.56 -13.70
N ALA A 183 10.59 -1.34 -13.78
CA ALA A 183 10.61 -0.53 -15.00
C ALA A 183 11.94 0.22 -15.23
N ARG A 184 12.64 0.64 -14.16
CA ARG A 184 13.92 1.36 -14.28
C ARG A 184 15.10 0.50 -14.73
N GLY A 185 14.94 -0.83 -14.79
CA GLY A 185 15.98 -1.77 -15.21
C GLY A 185 16.06 -2.08 -16.71
N SER A 186 15.09 -1.67 -17.54
CA SER A 186 14.97 -2.20 -18.91
C SER A 186 14.64 -1.15 -19.98
N VAL A 187 15.53 -0.16 -20.15
CA VAL A 187 15.49 0.76 -21.31
C VAL A 187 16.82 0.79 -22.04
N ALA A 188 17.36 -0.38 -22.37
CA ALA A 188 18.41 -0.50 -23.38
C ALA A 188 18.45 -1.93 -23.93
N SER A 189 17.67 -2.19 -24.98
CA SER A 189 18.02 -3.00 -26.15
C SER A 189 16.76 -3.38 -26.91
N THR A 190 16.45 -2.59 -27.93
CA THR A 190 15.62 -3.02 -29.07
C THR A 190 16.44 -4.01 -29.89
N ASP A 191 16.32 -5.30 -29.57
CA ASP A 191 16.46 -6.37 -30.54
C ASP A 191 15.58 -7.54 -30.10
N ALA A 192 14.78 -8.01 -31.06
CA ALA A 192 13.74 -9.03 -30.95
C ALA A 192 14.04 -10.17 -29.97
N SER A 193 13.27 -10.27 -28.88
CA SER A 193 13.04 -11.52 -28.16
C SER A 193 11.55 -11.60 -27.80
N GLU A 194 10.89 -12.65 -28.27
CA GLU A 194 9.50 -13.03 -27.97
C GLU A 194 9.33 -13.55 -26.52
N ASP A 195 10.05 -12.95 -25.56
CA ASP A 195 10.01 -13.31 -24.14
C ASP A 195 9.56 -12.08 -23.35
N ALA A 196 8.29 -11.71 -23.51
CA ALA A 196 7.65 -10.84 -22.53
C ALA A 196 7.66 -11.59 -21.18
N PRO A 197 8.05 -10.94 -20.06
CA PRO A 197 7.94 -11.57 -18.76
C PRO A 197 6.50 -12.03 -18.57
N ASP A 198 6.31 -13.31 -18.24
CA ASP A 198 5.03 -13.93 -17.96
C ASP A 198 4.30 -13.14 -16.88
N VAL A 199 3.54 -12.12 -17.28
CA VAL A 199 2.52 -11.52 -16.42
C VAL A 199 1.58 -12.67 -16.10
N PRO A 200 1.49 -13.10 -14.83
CA PRO A 200 0.69 -14.26 -14.49
C PRO A 200 -0.73 -13.98 -14.98
N PRO A 201 -1.33 -14.90 -15.77
CA PRO A 201 -2.63 -14.68 -16.35
C PRO A 201 -3.63 -14.36 -15.24
N TRP A 202 -4.41 -13.31 -15.45
CA TRP A 202 -5.52 -12.92 -14.58
C TRP A 202 -6.36 -14.16 -14.28
N LEU A 203 -6.57 -14.43 -13.00
CA LEU A 203 -7.30 -15.62 -12.59
C LEU A 203 -8.81 -15.33 -12.72
N ASP A 204 -9.46 -16.02 -13.65
CA ASP A 204 -10.92 -16.04 -13.75
C ASP A 204 -11.48 -16.80 -12.53
N PRO A 205 -12.23 -16.14 -11.63
CA PRO A 205 -12.79 -16.80 -10.45
C PRO A 205 -13.89 -17.82 -10.81
N GLY A 206 -14.37 -17.82 -12.05
CA GLY A 206 -15.45 -18.66 -12.54
C GLY A 206 -16.83 -18.09 -12.23
N GLU A 207 -17.82 -18.48 -13.04
CA GLU A 207 -19.17 -17.87 -13.08
C GLU A 207 -19.88 -17.82 -11.71
N GLU A 208 -19.73 -18.84 -10.87
CA GLU A 208 -20.40 -18.89 -9.56
C GLU A 208 -19.79 -17.90 -8.55
N ALA A 209 -18.46 -17.82 -8.50
CA ALA A 209 -17.77 -16.86 -7.64
C ALA A 209 -18.00 -15.42 -8.12
N GLU A 210 -18.00 -15.23 -9.44
CA GLU A 210 -18.34 -13.97 -10.09
C GLU A 210 -19.75 -13.51 -9.68
N ARG A 211 -20.75 -14.40 -9.77
CA ARG A 211 -22.13 -14.12 -9.36
C ARG A 211 -22.25 -13.76 -7.88
N GLN A 212 -21.53 -14.45 -7.00
CA GLN A 212 -21.52 -14.15 -5.57
C GLN A 212 -20.89 -12.79 -5.28
N LEU A 213 -19.79 -12.45 -5.95
CA LEU A 213 -19.12 -11.17 -5.81
C LEU A 213 -19.98 -10.01 -6.32
N PHE A 214 -20.64 -10.16 -7.48
CA PHE A 214 -21.61 -9.16 -7.96
C PHE A 214 -22.80 -8.98 -7.02
N ALA A 215 -23.38 -10.08 -6.52
CA ALA A 215 -24.50 -9.99 -5.57
C ALA A 215 -24.09 -9.27 -4.27
N ALA A 216 -22.85 -9.49 -3.80
CA ALA A 216 -22.31 -8.81 -2.63
C ALA A 216 -22.07 -7.31 -2.89
N LEU A 217 -21.54 -6.95 -4.05
CA LEU A 217 -21.32 -5.56 -4.47
C LEU A 217 -22.66 -4.80 -4.62
N GLU A 218 -23.65 -5.40 -5.29
CA GLU A 218 -25.00 -4.82 -5.41
C GLU A 218 -25.66 -4.63 -4.04
N SER A 219 -25.45 -5.58 -3.13
CA SER A 219 -25.98 -5.55 -1.77
C SER A 219 -25.14 -4.69 -0.80
N LYS A 220 -24.03 -4.10 -1.25
CA LYS A 220 -23.07 -3.34 -0.44
C LYS A 220 -22.59 -4.11 0.80
N GLN A 221 -22.40 -5.42 0.67
CA GLN A 221 -21.80 -6.23 1.74
C GLN A 221 -20.31 -5.93 1.78
N PRO A 222 -19.72 -5.56 2.92
CA PRO A 222 -18.31 -5.14 3.00
C PRO A 222 -17.34 -6.31 2.76
N VAL A 223 -17.79 -7.54 2.99
CA VAL A 223 -16.98 -8.75 2.84
C VAL A 223 -17.83 -9.85 2.21
N VAL A 224 -17.28 -10.55 1.22
CA VAL A 224 -17.86 -11.76 0.63
C VAL A 224 -16.86 -12.90 0.65
N ARG A 225 -17.34 -14.11 0.93
CA ARG A 225 -16.52 -15.32 0.91
C ARG A 225 -17.05 -16.29 -0.13
N TYR A 226 -16.14 -16.87 -0.89
CA TYR A 226 -16.48 -17.89 -1.89
C TYR A 226 -15.37 -18.95 -1.97
N MET A 227 -15.68 -20.07 -2.61
CA MET A 227 -14.75 -21.19 -2.76
C MET A 227 -14.54 -21.50 -4.24
N VAL A 228 -13.28 -21.49 -4.70
CA VAL A 228 -12.90 -21.77 -6.08
C VAL A 228 -11.78 -22.80 -6.07
N ASN A 229 -11.96 -23.90 -6.81
CA ASN A 229 -10.98 -25.00 -6.91
C ASN A 229 -10.52 -25.56 -5.55
N GLY A 230 -11.41 -25.53 -4.54
CA GLY A 230 -11.11 -26.03 -3.19
C GLY A 230 -10.32 -25.06 -2.30
N CYS A 231 -10.04 -23.84 -2.77
CA CYS A 231 -9.48 -22.75 -1.98
C CYS A 231 -10.60 -21.81 -1.52
N GLU A 232 -10.55 -21.38 -0.26
CA GLU A 232 -11.44 -20.35 0.26
C GLU A 232 -10.84 -18.96 0.05
N PHE A 233 -11.64 -18.05 -0.47
CA PHE A 233 -11.27 -16.66 -0.68
C PHE A 233 -12.23 -15.75 0.09
N GLU A 234 -11.67 -14.68 0.63
CA GLU A 234 -12.41 -13.56 1.21
C GLU A 234 -12.11 -12.32 0.39
N VAL A 235 -13.15 -11.62 -0.04
CA VAL A 235 -13.02 -10.35 -0.75
C VAL A 235 -13.57 -9.26 0.15
N ASP A 236 -12.71 -8.30 0.46
CA ASP A 236 -13.08 -6.99 0.98
C ASP A 236 -13.55 -6.13 -0.20
N THR A 237 -14.85 -5.89 -0.26
CA THR A 237 -15.49 -5.15 -1.36
C THR A 237 -15.34 -3.64 -1.21
N VAL A 238 -14.91 -3.15 -0.04
CA VAL A 238 -14.64 -1.74 0.22
C VAL A 238 -13.26 -1.39 -0.31
N ASN A 239 -12.27 -2.22 0.01
CA ASN A 239 -10.88 -2.01 -0.40
C ASN A 239 -10.55 -2.68 -1.74
N MET A 240 -11.48 -3.46 -2.30
CA MET A 240 -11.28 -4.23 -3.53
C MET A 240 -10.07 -5.17 -3.44
N ILE A 241 -9.95 -5.88 -2.30
CA ILE A 241 -8.86 -6.82 -2.01
C ILE A 241 -9.43 -8.23 -1.82
N GLN A 242 -8.90 -9.19 -2.56
CA GLN A 242 -9.13 -10.62 -2.37
C GLN A 242 -8.00 -11.24 -1.58
N THR A 243 -8.32 -12.04 -0.56
CA THR A 243 -7.37 -12.80 0.26
C THR A 243 -7.66 -14.29 0.10
N ASN A 244 -6.65 -15.09 -0.24
CA ASN A 244 -6.75 -16.55 -0.15
C ASN A 244 -6.57 -16.93 1.32
N LEU A 245 -7.63 -17.42 1.94
CA LEU A 245 -7.62 -17.75 3.36
C LEU A 245 -6.71 -18.93 3.71
N SER A 246 -6.38 -19.78 2.72
CA SER A 246 -5.48 -20.92 2.90
C SER A 246 -4.00 -20.52 2.84
N THR A 247 -3.64 -19.53 2.01
CA THR A 247 -2.23 -19.11 1.81
C THR A 247 -1.89 -17.76 2.46
N GLY A 248 -2.89 -16.94 2.78
CA GLY A 248 -2.73 -15.56 3.24
C GLY A 248 -2.35 -14.57 2.13
N GLU A 249 -2.22 -15.02 0.89
CA GLU A 249 -1.91 -14.15 -0.25
C GLU A 249 -3.06 -13.18 -0.54
N ARG A 250 -2.70 -11.95 -0.96
CA ARG A 250 -3.65 -10.88 -1.25
C ARG A 250 -3.50 -10.39 -2.69
N TRP A 251 -4.63 -10.11 -3.33
CA TRP A 251 -4.73 -9.60 -4.70
C TRP A 251 -5.67 -8.41 -4.72
N MET A 252 -5.35 -7.40 -5.53
CA MET A 252 -6.36 -6.41 -5.89
C MET A 252 -7.32 -7.04 -6.88
N ILE A 253 -8.61 -6.76 -6.71
CA ILE A 253 -9.65 -7.14 -7.66
C ILE A 253 -10.17 -5.89 -8.37
N ALA A 254 -10.38 -6.00 -9.68
CA ALA A 254 -11.08 -5.01 -10.47
C ALA A 254 -12.34 -5.65 -11.04
N VAL A 255 -13.43 -4.87 -11.04
CA VAL A 255 -14.71 -5.25 -11.63
C VAL A 255 -14.91 -4.37 -12.85
N GLU A 256 -14.82 -4.96 -14.03
CA GLU A 256 -15.08 -4.23 -15.27
C GLU A 256 -16.60 -4.11 -15.46
N GLY A 257 -17.13 -2.92 -15.17
CA GLY A 257 -18.53 -2.60 -15.39
C GLY A 257 -18.79 -2.23 -16.86
N GLU A 258 -19.02 -3.22 -17.72
CA GLU A 258 -19.80 -2.93 -18.94
C GLU A 258 -21.24 -2.68 -18.51
N ALA A 259 -21.71 -1.46 -18.72
CA ALA A 259 -23.08 -1.07 -18.42
C ALA A 259 -24.06 -2.07 -19.07
N LEU A 260 -24.65 -2.94 -18.24
CA LEU A 260 -25.79 -3.82 -18.51
C LEU A 260 -25.54 -5.15 -19.24
N GLY A 261 -24.60 -5.99 -18.79
CA GLY A 261 -24.76 -7.44 -18.98
C GLY A 261 -23.53 -8.32 -18.87
N LEU A 262 -23.16 -8.66 -17.62
CA LEU A 262 -22.15 -9.64 -17.17
C LEU A 262 -20.69 -9.19 -17.39
N GLY A 263 -20.06 -8.73 -16.31
CA GLY A 263 -18.72 -8.15 -16.30
C GLY A 263 -17.65 -9.14 -15.85
N LEU A 264 -16.48 -9.08 -16.48
CA LEU A 264 -15.35 -9.93 -16.11
C LEU A 264 -14.68 -9.42 -14.82
N ILE A 265 -14.32 -10.32 -13.91
CA ILE A 265 -13.58 -9.99 -12.69
C ILE A 265 -12.11 -10.36 -12.89
N ARG A 266 -11.20 -9.42 -12.63
CA ARG A 266 -9.76 -9.58 -12.84
C ARG A 266 -9.00 -9.33 -11.54
N GLY A 267 -8.15 -10.26 -11.11
CA GLY A 267 -7.25 -10.09 -9.96
C GLY A 267 -5.76 -10.10 -10.30
N SER A 268 -4.96 -9.15 -9.79
CA SER A 268 -3.50 -9.09 -9.97
C SER A 268 -2.74 -9.43 -8.69
N ARG A 269 -1.61 -10.15 -8.83
CA ARG A 269 -0.73 -10.52 -7.71
C ARG A 269 -0.01 -9.28 -7.19
N SER A 270 -0.37 -8.83 -5.99
CA SER A 270 0.51 -7.99 -5.20
C SER A 270 1.38 -8.89 -4.33
N ARG A 271 2.71 -8.80 -4.50
CA ARG A 271 3.64 -9.62 -3.73
C ARG A 271 3.81 -8.99 -2.35
N ALA A 272 2.87 -9.23 -1.44
CA ALA A 272 3.11 -8.99 -0.04
C ALA A 272 4.30 -9.87 0.40
N VAL A 273 5.32 -9.27 1.00
CA VAL A 273 6.47 -9.98 1.57
C VAL A 273 6.02 -10.78 2.80
N GLY A 274 5.30 -11.87 2.55
CA GLY A 274 4.97 -12.86 3.56
C GLY A 274 6.20 -13.71 3.81
N ARG A 275 6.80 -13.60 5.00
CA ARG A 275 7.79 -14.57 5.48
C ARG A 275 7.13 -15.94 5.53
N SER A 276 7.46 -16.78 4.55
CA SER A 276 7.12 -18.20 4.54
C SER A 276 7.68 -18.85 5.80
N MET A 277 6.80 -19.21 6.74
CA MET A 277 7.15 -20.17 7.79
C MET A 277 7.09 -21.57 7.17
N GLU A 278 8.23 -22.07 6.70
CA GLU A 278 8.35 -23.49 6.38
C GLU A 278 8.11 -24.33 7.64
N PRO A 279 7.20 -25.32 7.61
CA PRO A 279 7.10 -26.30 8.68
C PRO A 279 8.32 -27.22 8.61
N ALA A 280 9.15 -27.19 9.66
CA ALA A 280 10.26 -28.11 9.83
C ALA A 280 9.76 -29.57 9.83
N MET A 281 9.86 -30.24 8.68
CA MET A 281 9.69 -31.68 8.59
C MET A 281 10.81 -32.36 9.39
N ARG A 282 10.48 -32.85 10.58
CA ARG A 282 11.31 -33.82 11.30
C ARG A 282 11.38 -35.11 10.48
N ARG A 283 12.51 -35.37 9.82
CA ARG A 283 12.89 -36.72 9.43
C ARG A 283 13.56 -37.41 10.63
N HIS A 284 13.05 -38.59 10.95
CA HIS A 284 13.59 -39.47 11.98
C HIS A 284 15.00 -39.98 11.64
N GLY A 285 15.83 -40.02 12.68
CA GLY A 285 16.99 -40.90 12.86
C GLY A 285 17.04 -41.29 14.32
#